data_AF-A0A1S9SLZ3-F1
#
_entry.id   AF-A0A1S9SLZ3-F1
#
_cell.length_a   1.000
_cell.length_b   1.000
_cell.length_c   1.000
_cell.angle_alpha   90.00
_cell.angle_beta   90.00
_cell.angle_gamma   90.00
#
_symmetry.space_group_name_H-M   'P 1'
#
loop_
_entity.id
_entity.type
_entity.pdbx_description
1 polymer ?
#
loop_
_entity_poly.entity_id
_entity_poly.type
_entity_poly.pdbx_seq_one_letter_code
_entity_poly.pdbx_strand_id
1 'polypeptide(L)'
;GTFFTYERTPQQSSYTLEELFRHEFTHYLQARYEVPGSWGQGELYQNERMTWFDEGNAEFFAGSTRTNNVVPRKSVIRGLSSNPAERYTAERTLFSKYGSWDFYNYSFALQSYLYTHQFETF
;
A
#
# COMPACT_ATOMS: atom_id res chain seq x y z
N GLY A 1 10.16 -14.23 -9.15
CA GLY A 1 8.75 -14.00 -8.80
C GLY A 1 8.34 -14.94 -7.70
N THR A 2 8.90 -14.74 -6.50
CA THR A 2 8.63 -15.53 -5.30
C THR A 2 8.66 -14.55 -4.15
N PHE A 3 7.63 -14.55 -3.30
CA PHE A 3 7.65 -13.85 -2.02
C PHE A 3 7.64 -14.90 -0.90
N PHE A 4 8.17 -14.52 0.26
CA PHE A 4 8.29 -15.41 1.41
C PHE A 4 7.54 -14.82 2.59
N THR A 5 6.75 -15.65 3.25
CA THR A 5 5.93 -15.26 4.40
C THR A 5 5.76 -16.47 5.33
N TYR A 6 5.08 -16.30 6.46
CA TYR A 6 4.94 -17.33 7.49
C TYR A 6 3.59 -17.25 8.22
N GLU A 7 3.04 -18.36 8.70
CA GLU A 7 1.81 -18.30 9.51
C GLU A 7 2.05 -17.60 10.85
N ARG A 8 1.06 -16.84 11.35
CA ARG A 8 1.18 -16.04 12.58
C ARG A 8 -0.12 -15.90 13.35
N THR A 9 0.02 -15.74 14.66
CA THR A 9 -1.06 -15.43 15.59
C THR A 9 -1.31 -13.92 15.70
N PRO A 10 -2.48 -13.47 16.17
CA PRO A 10 -2.77 -12.05 16.39
C PRO A 10 -1.82 -11.35 17.38
N GLN A 11 -1.09 -12.08 18.22
CA GLN A 11 -0.08 -11.52 19.13
C GLN A 11 1.27 -11.27 18.44
N GLN A 12 1.55 -11.99 17.34
CA GLN A 12 2.79 -11.87 16.59
C GLN A 12 2.74 -10.77 15.53
N SER A 13 1.54 -10.41 15.04
CA SER A 13 1.37 -9.38 14.03
C SER A 13 -0.01 -8.74 14.06
N SER A 14 -0.06 -7.47 13.69
CA SER A 14 -1.30 -6.75 13.39
C SER A 14 -2.01 -7.26 12.13
N TYR A 15 -1.30 -7.96 11.25
CA TYR A 15 -1.81 -8.51 10.00
C TYR A 15 -1.90 -10.05 10.05
N THR A 16 -2.98 -10.58 9.51
CA THR A 16 -3.12 -12.02 9.28
C THR A 16 -2.21 -12.52 8.14
N LEU A 17 -2.06 -13.84 8.00
CA LEU A 17 -1.39 -14.43 6.84
C LEU A 17 -2.08 -14.04 5.53
N GLU A 18 -3.42 -14.11 5.49
CA GLU A 18 -4.18 -13.75 4.29
C GLU A 18 -3.96 -12.27 3.91
N GLU A 19 -4.01 -11.35 4.87
CA GLU A 19 -3.77 -9.93 4.59
C GLU A 19 -2.39 -9.69 3.98
N LEU A 20 -1.34 -10.28 4.56
CA LEU A 20 0.01 -10.10 4.05
C LEU A 20 0.19 -10.80 2.69
N PHE A 21 -0.39 -11.98 2.49
CA PHE A 21 -0.38 -12.65 1.19
C PHE A 21 -1.01 -11.75 0.12
N ARG A 22 -2.15 -11.12 0.41
CA ARG A 22 -2.87 -10.28 -0.56
C ARG A 22 -2.11 -8.99 -0.88
N HIS A 23 -1.42 -8.43 0.10
CA HIS A 23 -0.49 -7.32 -0.07
C HIS A 23 0.68 -7.71 -0.99
N GLU A 24 1.42 -8.78 -0.65
CA GLU A 24 2.59 -9.24 -1.42
C GLU A 24 2.20 -9.72 -2.84
N PHE A 25 1.03 -10.32 -2.99
CA PHE A 25 0.52 -10.69 -4.30
C PHE A 25 0.29 -9.47 -5.20
N THR A 26 -0.04 -8.31 -4.62
CA THR A 26 -0.15 -7.06 -5.39
C THR A 26 1.21 -6.61 -5.92
N HIS A 27 2.30 -6.76 -5.16
CA HIS A 27 3.64 -6.49 -5.69
C HIS A 27 4.01 -7.42 -6.86
N TYR A 28 3.59 -8.68 -6.81
CA TYR A 28 3.72 -9.57 -7.97
C TYR A 28 2.95 -9.04 -9.19
N LEU A 29 1.73 -8.54 -9.00
CA LEU A 29 0.94 -7.94 -10.09
C LEU A 29 1.60 -6.66 -10.63
N GLN A 30 2.07 -5.77 -9.75
CA GLN A 30 2.78 -4.54 -10.12
C GLN A 30 3.99 -4.84 -11.01
N ALA A 31 4.88 -5.74 -10.55
CA ALA A 31 6.09 -6.09 -11.29
C ALA A 31 5.82 -6.83 -12.61
N ARG A 32 4.63 -7.44 -12.77
CA ARG A 32 4.30 -8.23 -13.96
C ARG A 32 3.48 -7.45 -14.99
N TYR A 33 2.60 -6.56 -14.54
CA TYR A 33 1.55 -5.97 -15.38
C TYR A 33 1.57 -4.44 -15.38
N GLU A 34 2.29 -3.78 -14.46
CA GLU A 34 2.20 -2.33 -14.27
C GLU A 34 3.53 -1.64 -14.52
N VAL A 35 4.60 -2.08 -13.88
CA VAL A 35 5.90 -1.41 -13.94
C VAL A 35 6.84 -2.14 -14.90
N PRO A 36 7.33 -1.49 -15.98
CA PRO A 36 8.23 -2.13 -16.94
C PRO A 36 9.62 -2.35 -16.34
N GLY A 37 10.26 -3.45 -16.74
CA GLY A 37 11.59 -3.83 -16.27
C GLY A 37 11.54 -4.60 -14.95
N SER A 38 12.62 -4.56 -14.18
CA SER A 38 12.70 -5.21 -12.88
C SER A 38 12.31 -4.24 -11.78
N TRP A 39 11.56 -4.73 -10.78
CA TRP A 39 11.20 -3.94 -9.60
C TRP A 39 12.43 -3.30 -8.94
N GLY A 40 12.31 -2.04 -8.53
CA GLY A 40 13.40 -1.25 -7.95
C GLY A 40 14.45 -0.75 -8.94
N GLN A 41 14.29 -1.02 -10.25
CA GLN A 41 15.24 -0.62 -11.29
C GLN A 41 14.62 0.29 -12.35
N GLY A 42 15.43 1.13 -12.97
CA GLY A 42 15.01 2.06 -14.01
C GLY A 42 14.62 3.44 -13.48
N GLU A 43 14.20 4.32 -14.40
CA GLU A 43 13.99 5.73 -14.11
C GLU A 43 12.83 6.01 -13.14
N LEU A 44 11.79 5.16 -13.17
CA LEU A 44 10.65 5.27 -12.27
C LEU A 44 11.06 5.10 -10.79
N TYR A 45 12.02 4.23 -10.49
CA TYR A 45 12.45 3.98 -9.11
C TYR A 45 13.50 4.95 -8.57
N GLN A 46 14.07 5.83 -9.42
CA GLN A 46 15.03 6.82 -8.95
C GLN A 46 14.37 7.76 -7.93
N ASN A 47 15.11 8.11 -6.89
CA ASN A 47 14.69 9.03 -5.84
C ASN A 47 13.40 8.61 -5.12
N GLU A 48 13.09 7.30 -5.09
CA GLU A 48 11.95 6.73 -4.35
C GLU A 48 10.58 7.25 -4.83
N ARG A 49 10.45 7.62 -6.11
CA ARG A 49 9.18 8.12 -6.69
C ARG A 49 8.03 7.13 -6.58
N MET A 50 8.34 5.82 -6.63
CA MET A 50 7.36 4.74 -6.60
C MET A 50 7.04 4.24 -5.19
N THR A 51 7.78 4.65 -4.15
CA THR A 51 7.64 4.07 -2.80
C THR A 51 6.24 4.25 -2.23
N TRP A 52 5.66 5.45 -2.33
CA TRP A 52 4.28 5.68 -1.86
C TRP A 52 3.26 4.89 -2.69
N PHE A 53 3.53 4.75 -3.99
CA PHE A 53 2.62 4.17 -4.95
C PHE A 53 2.58 2.65 -4.81
N ASP A 54 3.74 1.99 -4.85
CA ASP A 54 3.88 0.53 -4.76
C ASP A 54 3.25 0.02 -3.45
N GLU A 55 3.65 0.61 -2.32
CA GLU A 55 3.14 0.20 -1.00
C GLU A 55 1.68 0.60 -0.77
N GLY A 56 1.29 1.78 -1.23
CA GLY A 56 -0.10 2.24 -1.14
C GLY A 56 -1.05 1.35 -1.94
N ASN A 57 -0.66 0.98 -3.17
CA ASN A 57 -1.46 0.09 -4.01
C ASN A 57 -1.53 -1.31 -3.41
N ALA A 58 -0.42 -1.82 -2.85
CA ALA A 58 -0.42 -3.12 -2.19
C ALA A 58 -1.37 -3.16 -0.99
N GLU A 59 -1.34 -2.13 -0.13
CA GLU A 59 -2.28 -2.02 0.99
C GLU A 59 -3.74 -1.84 0.52
N PHE A 60 -3.96 -1.08 -0.56
CA PHE A 60 -5.27 -0.85 -1.16
C PHE A 60 -5.86 -2.12 -1.78
N PHE A 61 -5.17 -2.78 -2.71
CA PHE A 61 -5.69 -3.97 -3.39
C PHE A 61 -5.76 -5.20 -2.49
N ALA A 62 -5.02 -5.23 -1.37
CA ALA A 62 -5.27 -6.17 -0.29
C ALA A 62 -6.67 -5.98 0.36
N GLY A 63 -7.43 -4.94 0.01
CA GLY A 63 -8.85 -4.73 0.37
C GLY A 63 -9.85 -5.24 -0.68
N SER A 64 -9.40 -5.83 -1.79
CA SER A 64 -10.28 -6.36 -2.85
C SER A 64 -11.32 -7.35 -2.32
N THR A 65 -12.51 -7.35 -2.91
CA THR A 65 -13.61 -8.25 -2.57
C THR A 65 -14.18 -8.85 -3.85
N ARG A 66 -14.98 -9.91 -3.73
CA ARG A 66 -15.56 -10.59 -4.89
C ARG A 66 -16.61 -9.75 -5.63
N THR A 67 -17.39 -8.92 -4.92
CA THR A 67 -18.55 -8.22 -5.50
C THR A 67 -18.68 -6.75 -5.11
N ASN A 68 -17.84 -6.27 -4.19
CA ASN A 68 -17.95 -4.91 -3.63
C ASN A 68 -16.68 -4.10 -3.90
N ASN A 69 -16.01 -4.37 -5.03
CA ASN A 69 -14.74 -3.75 -5.43
C ASN A 69 -13.68 -3.85 -4.32
N VAL A 70 -12.89 -2.79 -4.11
CA VAL A 70 -11.90 -2.67 -3.04
C VAL A 70 -12.52 -1.91 -1.87
N VAL A 71 -12.45 -2.48 -0.67
CA VAL A 71 -12.98 -1.87 0.55
C VAL A 71 -11.86 -1.51 1.54
N PRO A 72 -12.03 -0.44 2.35
CA PRO A 72 -11.02 -0.06 3.33
C PRO A 72 -10.77 -1.13 4.39
N ARG A 73 -9.50 -1.30 4.79
CA ARG A 73 -9.08 -2.30 5.76
C ARG A 73 -8.95 -1.72 7.16
N LYS A 74 -9.64 -2.34 8.13
CA LYS A 74 -9.60 -1.92 9.53
C LYS A 74 -8.20 -1.98 10.14
N SER A 75 -7.38 -2.97 9.74
CA SER A 75 -5.99 -3.15 10.18
C SER A 75 -5.11 -1.95 9.81
N VAL A 76 -5.26 -1.42 8.59
CA VAL A 76 -4.53 -0.24 8.10
C VAL A 76 -5.06 1.06 8.71
N ILE A 77 -6.40 1.24 8.75
CA ILE A 77 -7.02 2.45 9.32
C ILE A 77 -6.64 2.66 10.79
N ARG A 78 -6.46 1.59 11.56
CA ARG A 78 -6.01 1.66 12.96
C ARG A 78 -4.61 2.25 13.11
N GLY A 79 -3.78 2.21 12.08
CA GLY A 79 -2.45 2.83 12.07
C GLY A 79 -2.45 4.32 11.73
N LEU A 80 -3.60 4.91 11.36
CA LEU A 80 -3.70 6.35 11.13
C LEU A 80 -3.79 7.11 12.45
N SER A 81 -3.14 8.27 12.54
CA SER A 81 -3.21 9.06 13.78
C SER A 81 -4.63 9.57 14.05
N SER A 82 -5.07 9.40 15.29
CA SER A 82 -6.31 10.00 15.79
C SER A 82 -6.19 11.52 15.92
N ASN A 83 -4.98 12.06 16.08
CA ASN A 83 -4.72 13.50 16.10
C ASN A 83 -4.57 14.03 14.67
N PRO A 84 -5.50 14.88 14.16
CA PRO A 84 -5.41 15.39 12.80
C PRO A 84 -4.13 16.17 12.50
N ALA A 85 -3.53 16.82 13.50
CA ALA A 85 -2.30 17.59 13.33
C ALA A 85 -1.06 16.72 13.03
N GLU A 86 -1.12 15.42 13.33
CA GLU A 86 -0.03 14.46 13.07
C GLU A 86 -0.18 13.71 11.75
N ARG A 87 -1.32 13.88 11.06
CA ARG A 87 -1.58 13.19 9.80
C ARG A 87 -0.70 13.72 8.68
N TYR A 88 -0.34 12.85 7.75
CA TYR A 88 0.45 13.26 6.59
C TYR A 88 -0.41 14.13 5.67
N THR A 89 0.22 15.15 5.09
CA THR A 89 -0.34 15.84 3.92
C THR A 89 -0.22 14.95 2.69
N ALA A 90 -0.97 15.25 1.63
CA ALA A 90 -0.82 14.56 0.35
C ALA A 90 0.62 14.68 -0.19
N GLU A 91 1.21 15.88 -0.12
CA GLU A 91 2.62 16.11 -0.50
C GLU A 91 3.57 15.22 0.30
N ARG A 92 3.46 15.20 1.63
CA ARG A 92 4.32 14.34 2.47
C ARG A 92 4.16 12.86 2.11
N THR A 93 2.96 12.44 1.74
CA THR A 93 2.67 11.06 1.31
C THR A 93 3.34 10.76 -0.04
N LEU A 94 3.15 11.60 -1.05
CA LEU A 94 3.72 11.46 -2.40
C LEU A 94 5.26 11.40 -2.41
N PHE A 95 5.92 12.05 -1.46
CA PHE A 95 7.38 12.05 -1.31
C PHE A 95 7.87 11.12 -0.19
N SER A 96 7.08 10.11 0.19
CA SER A 96 7.47 9.13 1.19
C SER A 96 8.63 8.26 0.73
N LYS A 97 9.46 7.87 1.69
CA LYS A 97 10.66 7.08 1.51
C LYS A 97 10.64 5.90 2.48
N TYR A 98 11.32 4.82 2.11
CA TYR A 98 11.51 3.71 3.03
C TYR A 98 12.28 4.18 4.27
N GLY A 99 11.87 3.69 5.45
CA GLY A 99 12.50 4.03 6.74
C GLY A 99 11.54 4.28 7.89
N SER A 100 10.24 4.41 7.62
CA SER A 100 9.18 4.41 8.64
C SER A 100 8.01 3.54 8.21
N TRP A 101 7.17 3.10 9.15
CA TRP A 101 5.98 2.30 8.85
C TRP A 101 4.72 3.14 8.59
N ASP A 102 4.69 4.37 9.08
CA ASP A 102 3.49 5.22 9.01
C ASP A 102 3.07 5.52 7.57
N PHE A 103 4.05 5.67 6.67
CA PHE A 103 3.75 6.07 5.29
C PHE A 103 2.89 5.05 4.55
N TYR A 104 2.98 3.75 4.87
CA TYR A 104 2.14 2.70 4.26
C TYR A 104 0.65 3.02 4.49
N ASN A 105 0.30 3.40 5.72
CA ASN A 105 -1.09 3.74 6.09
C ASN A 105 -1.59 5.00 5.37
N TYR A 106 -0.74 6.03 5.26
CA TYR A 106 -1.11 7.27 4.58
C TYR A 106 -1.12 7.14 3.05
N SER A 107 -0.23 6.33 2.47
CA SER A 107 -0.24 5.93 1.06
C SER A 107 -1.53 5.18 0.71
N PHE A 108 -1.93 4.22 1.55
CA PHE A 108 -3.24 3.57 1.44
C PHE A 108 -4.39 4.59 1.47
N ALA A 109 -4.36 5.53 2.41
CA ALA A 109 -5.42 6.54 2.52
C ALA A 109 -5.50 7.42 1.27
N LEU A 110 -4.35 7.79 0.68
CA LEU A 110 -4.29 8.55 -0.57
C LEU A 110 -4.82 7.72 -1.74
N GLN A 111 -4.40 6.46 -1.90
CA GLN A 111 -4.90 5.57 -2.96
C GLN A 111 -6.42 5.36 -2.83
N SER A 112 -6.91 5.12 -1.62
CA SER A 112 -8.34 4.98 -1.35
C SER A 112 -9.10 6.27 -1.69
N TYR A 113 -8.53 7.45 -1.41
CA TYR A 113 -9.13 8.74 -1.78
C TYR A 113 -9.19 8.92 -3.30
N LEU A 114 -8.07 8.67 -4.00
CA LEU A 114 -7.99 8.76 -5.45
C LEU A 114 -9.02 7.84 -6.12
N TYR A 115 -9.05 6.56 -5.74
CA TYR A 115 -10.00 5.60 -6.28
C TYR A 115 -11.47 6.00 -6.08
N THR A 116 -11.82 6.58 -4.93
CA THR A 116 -13.22 6.88 -4.57
C THR A 116 -13.71 8.27 -4.95
N HIS A 117 -12.80 9.26 -5.09
CA HIS A 117 -13.16 10.66 -5.27
C HIS A 117 -12.46 11.34 -6.47
N GLN A 118 -11.37 10.77 -6.99
CA GLN A 118 -10.57 11.34 -8.07
C GLN A 118 -10.12 10.25 -9.06
N PHE A 119 -11.06 9.41 -9.51
CA PHE A 119 -10.76 8.20 -10.30
C PHE A 119 -9.99 8.50 -11.59
N GLU A 120 -10.21 9.66 -12.24
CA GLU A 120 -9.45 10.07 -13.43
C GLU A 120 -7.96 10.32 -13.15
N THR A 121 -7.59 10.51 -11.87
CA THR A 121 -6.19 10.65 -11.41
C THR A 121 -5.62 9.35 -10.87
N PHE A 122 -6.49 8.39 -10.51
CA PHE A 122 -6.11 7.09 -9.97
C PHE A 122 -5.50 6.22 -11.07
#